data_AF-A0A6A5SN70-F1
#
_entry.id   AF-A0A6A5SN70-F1
#
_cell.length_a   1.000
_cell.length_b   1.000
_cell.length_c   1.000
_cell.angle_alpha   90.00
_cell.angle_beta   90.00
_cell.angle_gamma   90.00
#
_symmetry.space_group_name_H-M   'P 1'
#
loop_
_entity.id
_entity.type
_entity.pdbx_description
1 polymer ?
#
loop_
_entity_poly.entity_id
_entity_poly.type
_entity_poly.pdbx_seq_one_letter_code
_entity_poly.pdbx_strand_id
1 'polypeptide(L)'
;VKEARTRAERGIALDRRWFLRDYIRTQQPQEAISNCSTGTSASSFQYCLIPVFMAHANMYTLAEYYMILPLIDLSLHKLHELLGEMRHYDISARPSNDDVLSLIRFTYENTKDRDGEEEPDEMGKLVVGFVIITLEPFEDLKSFEAVLEGGGQFVVDLWRLV
;
A
#
# COMPACT_ATOMS: atom_id res chain seq x y z
N VAL A 1 -16.62 26.10 0.71
CA VAL A 1 -17.65 25.13 0.25
C VAL A 1 -17.30 24.48 -1.09
N LYS A 2 -16.95 25.23 -2.15
CA LYS A 2 -16.51 24.63 -3.44
C LYS A 2 -15.25 23.76 -3.32
N GLU A 3 -14.25 24.22 -2.56
CA GLU A 3 -13.00 23.50 -2.31
C GLU A 3 -13.18 22.16 -1.56
N ALA A 4 -14.06 22.13 -0.56
CA ALA A 4 -14.39 20.91 0.18
C ALA A 4 -15.11 19.87 -0.69
N ARG A 5 -15.93 20.34 -1.65
CA ARG A 5 -16.65 19.47 -2.59
C ARG A 5 -15.71 18.83 -3.60
N THR A 6 -14.74 19.58 -4.13
CA THR A 6 -13.68 19.04 -5.00
C THR A 6 -12.72 18.08 -4.28
N ARG A 7 -12.57 18.20 -2.96
CA ARG A 7 -11.72 17.33 -2.13
C ARG A 7 -12.39 15.97 -1.89
N ALA A 8 -13.68 15.96 -1.56
CA ALA A 8 -14.45 14.73 -1.41
C ALA A 8 -14.57 13.94 -2.74
N GLU A 9 -14.75 14.64 -3.86
CA GLU A 9 -14.81 14.02 -5.20
C GLU A 9 -13.48 13.36 -5.59
N ARG A 10 -12.33 13.96 -5.23
CA ARG A 10 -10.99 13.36 -5.42
C ARG A 10 -10.79 12.11 -4.58
N GLY A 11 -11.21 12.12 -3.32
CA GLY A 11 -11.15 10.92 -2.45
C GLY A 11 -11.97 9.75 -3.00
N ILE A 12 -13.19 10.01 -3.50
CA ILE A 12 -14.04 8.98 -4.14
C ILE A 12 -13.40 8.44 -5.42
N ALA A 13 -12.74 9.30 -6.20
CA ALA A 13 -12.01 8.87 -7.40
C ALA A 13 -10.78 8.01 -7.06
N LEU A 14 -10.05 8.36 -5.99
CA LEU A 14 -8.90 7.60 -5.53
C LEU A 14 -9.29 6.22 -4.99
N ASP A 15 -10.34 6.14 -4.18
CA ASP A 15 -10.88 4.87 -3.66
C ASP A 15 -11.18 3.90 -4.81
N ARG A 16 -11.94 4.36 -5.82
CA ARG A 16 -12.21 3.57 -7.03
C ARG A 16 -10.94 3.19 -7.79
N ARG A 17 -10.01 4.12 -7.99
CA ARG A 17 -8.75 3.87 -8.72
C ARG A 17 -7.89 2.84 -7.99
N TRP A 18 -7.83 2.90 -6.67
CA TRP A 18 -7.05 1.98 -5.85
C TRP A 18 -7.54 0.54 -6.02
N PHE A 19 -8.86 0.34 -6.02
CA PHE A 19 -9.47 -0.97 -6.26
C PHE A 19 -9.41 -1.46 -7.73
N LEU A 20 -9.08 -0.60 -8.70
CA LEU A 20 -9.16 -0.90 -10.14
C LEU A 20 -7.80 -0.84 -10.87
N ARG A 21 -6.69 -1.08 -10.18
CA ARG A 21 -5.34 -1.04 -10.79
C ARG A 21 -5.15 -2.09 -11.89
N ASP A 22 -4.39 -1.73 -12.92
CA ASP A 22 -4.27 -2.53 -14.16
C ASP A 22 -3.69 -3.93 -13.93
N TYR A 23 -2.77 -4.08 -12.97
CA TYR A 23 -2.19 -5.39 -12.60
C TYR A 23 -3.20 -6.36 -11.96
N ILE A 24 -4.41 -5.91 -11.64
CA ILE A 24 -5.51 -6.76 -11.16
C ILE A 24 -6.24 -7.41 -12.35
N ARG A 25 -6.22 -6.76 -13.52
CA ARG A 25 -6.96 -7.21 -14.71
C ARG A 25 -6.23 -8.28 -15.50
N THR A 26 -4.93 -8.45 -15.28
CA THR A 26 -4.12 -9.53 -15.84
C THR A 26 -4.38 -10.84 -15.09
N GLN A 27 -5.56 -11.42 -15.29
CA GLN A 27 -5.80 -12.83 -14.93
C GLN A 27 -4.93 -13.73 -15.83
N GLN A 28 -3.76 -14.09 -15.33
CA GLN A 28 -3.00 -15.30 -15.70
C GLN A 28 -2.42 -15.92 -14.42
N PRO A 29 -1.94 -17.17 -14.48
CA PRO A 29 -2.58 -18.42 -14.07
C PRO A 29 -2.87 -18.56 -12.55
N GLN A 30 -3.39 -17.51 -11.91
CA GLN A 30 -3.67 -17.50 -10.47
C GLN A 30 -4.78 -18.47 -10.03
N GLU A 31 -5.73 -18.84 -10.90
CA GLU A 31 -6.80 -19.79 -10.55
C GLU A 31 -6.27 -21.19 -10.16
N ALA A 32 -5.11 -21.58 -10.69
CA ALA A 32 -4.48 -22.87 -10.34
C ALA A 32 -3.73 -22.83 -9.00
N ILE A 33 -3.26 -21.65 -8.58
CA ILE A 33 -2.48 -21.47 -7.34
C ILE A 33 -3.40 -21.09 -6.16
N SER A 34 -4.46 -20.31 -6.42
CA SER A 34 -5.44 -19.84 -5.44
C SER A 34 -6.19 -21.01 -4.75
N ASN A 35 -6.44 -22.10 -5.47
CA ASN A 35 -7.09 -23.30 -4.93
C ASN A 35 -6.24 -24.09 -3.91
N CYS A 36 -4.97 -23.74 -3.71
CA CYS A 36 -4.10 -24.40 -2.71
C CYS A 36 -4.05 -23.69 -1.35
N SER A 37 -4.69 -22.53 -1.17
CA SER A 37 -4.56 -21.75 0.07
C SER A 37 -5.79 -21.75 0.97
N THR A 38 -6.83 -22.53 0.65
CA THR A 38 -7.98 -22.63 1.56
C THR A 38 -7.69 -23.57 2.72
N GLY A 39 -7.31 -23.00 3.85
CA GLY A 39 -7.37 -23.69 5.12
C GLY A 39 -6.51 -23.05 6.18
N THR A 40 -7.08 -22.11 6.94
CA THR A 40 -7.10 -22.16 8.41
C THR A 40 -8.04 -21.07 8.90
N SER A 41 -9.07 -21.47 9.65
CA SER A 41 -10.01 -20.58 10.33
C SER A 41 -9.27 -19.59 11.23
N ALA A 42 -9.55 -18.31 11.07
CA ALA A 42 -8.90 -17.22 11.78
C ALA A 42 -9.07 -17.33 13.31
N SER A 43 -8.07 -17.93 13.96
CA SER A 43 -7.70 -17.59 15.32
C SER A 43 -7.25 -16.13 15.34
N SER A 44 -7.61 -15.36 16.37
CA SER A 44 -7.24 -13.95 16.51
C SER A 44 -5.75 -13.75 16.19
N PHE A 45 -5.45 -13.10 15.07
CA PHE A 45 -4.08 -12.97 14.60
C PHE A 45 -3.35 -11.90 15.42
N GLN A 46 -2.72 -12.33 16.51
CA GLN A 46 -1.72 -11.55 17.23
C GLN A 46 -0.37 -11.62 16.48
N TYR A 47 -0.33 -11.22 15.21
CA TYR A 47 0.90 -11.34 14.40
C TYR A 47 1.30 -9.98 13.82
N CYS A 48 2.57 -9.65 14.00
CA CYS A 48 3.23 -8.53 13.32
C CYS A 48 3.24 -8.80 11.81
N LEU A 49 2.65 -7.90 11.01
CA LEU A 49 2.56 -8.09 9.56
C LEU A 49 3.80 -7.60 8.81
N ILE A 50 4.72 -6.91 9.50
CA ILE A 50 5.97 -6.40 8.92
C ILE A 50 6.69 -7.46 8.09
N PRO A 51 6.94 -8.71 8.55
CA PRO A 51 7.67 -9.69 7.75
C PRO A 51 6.97 -10.02 6.43
N VAL A 52 5.63 -10.03 6.41
CA VAL A 52 4.84 -10.33 5.22
C VAL A 52 4.86 -9.16 4.25
N PHE A 53 4.71 -7.93 4.76
CA PHE A 53 4.87 -6.71 3.95
C PHE A 53 6.25 -6.63 3.32
N MET A 54 7.29 -6.82 4.13
CA MET A 54 8.67 -6.79 3.66
C MET A 54 8.93 -7.90 2.66
N ALA A 55 8.36 -9.10 2.81
CA ALA A 55 8.54 -10.16 1.83
C ALA A 55 7.98 -9.75 0.45
N HIS A 56 6.75 -9.24 0.37
CA HIS A 56 6.17 -8.81 -0.89
C HIS A 56 6.85 -7.58 -1.49
N ALA A 57 7.23 -6.60 -0.65
CA ALA A 57 7.94 -5.41 -1.10
C ALA A 57 9.36 -5.73 -1.61
N ASN A 58 10.11 -6.60 -0.91
CA ASN A 58 11.41 -7.08 -1.39
C ASN A 58 11.28 -7.86 -2.70
N MET A 59 10.26 -8.70 -2.82
CA MET A 59 9.99 -9.44 -4.06
C MET A 59 9.68 -8.49 -5.23
N TYR A 60 8.93 -7.42 -4.98
CA TYR A 60 8.71 -6.36 -5.96
C TYR A 60 10.02 -5.69 -6.37
N THR A 61 10.83 -5.21 -5.41
CA THR A 61 12.11 -4.54 -5.69
C THR A 61 13.06 -5.46 -6.47
N LEU A 62 13.12 -6.74 -6.10
CA LEU A 62 13.90 -7.75 -6.83
C LEU A 62 13.39 -7.94 -8.26
N ALA A 63 12.07 -8.05 -8.43
CA ALA A 63 11.44 -8.22 -9.73
C ALA A 63 11.64 -7.01 -10.64
N GLU A 64 11.57 -5.79 -10.10
CA GLU A 64 11.92 -4.57 -10.82
C GLU A 64 13.39 -4.56 -11.23
N TYR A 65 14.30 -4.89 -10.31
CA TYR A 65 15.74 -4.91 -10.59
C TYR A 65 16.09 -5.87 -11.75
N TYR A 66 15.45 -7.04 -11.80
CA TYR A 66 15.64 -8.03 -12.87
C TYR A 66 14.65 -7.89 -14.04
N MET A 67 13.79 -6.87 -14.05
CA MET A 67 12.78 -6.62 -15.08
C MET A 67 11.83 -7.82 -15.33
N ILE A 68 11.50 -8.56 -14.28
CA ILE A 68 10.61 -9.74 -14.34
C ILE A 68 9.16 -9.26 -14.19
N LEU A 69 8.59 -8.69 -15.27
CA LEU A 69 7.26 -8.04 -15.26
C LEU A 69 6.14 -8.86 -14.58
N PRO A 70 5.96 -10.17 -14.86
CA PRO A 70 4.89 -10.93 -14.22
C PRO A 70 5.06 -11.05 -12.69
N LEU A 71 6.30 -11.01 -12.21
CA LEU A 71 6.61 -11.08 -10.79
C LEU A 71 6.44 -9.72 -10.10
N ILE A 72 6.67 -8.62 -10.82
CA ILE A 72 6.32 -7.26 -10.38
C ILE A 72 4.80 -7.20 -10.12
N ASP A 73 4.00 -7.57 -11.12
CA ASP A 73 2.54 -7.56 -11.04
C ASP A 73 2.01 -8.45 -9.92
N LEU A 74 2.54 -9.68 -9.80
CA LEU A 74 2.13 -10.62 -8.76
C LEU A 74 2.49 -10.12 -7.35
N SER A 75 3.68 -9.52 -7.19
CA SER A 75 4.12 -9.00 -5.88
C SER A 75 3.27 -7.82 -5.45
N LEU A 76 2.98 -6.89 -6.37
CA LEU A 76 2.06 -5.77 -6.13
C LEU A 76 0.65 -6.24 -5.82
N HIS A 77 0.15 -7.21 -6.57
CA HIS A 77 -1.18 -7.76 -6.37
C HIS A 77 -1.32 -8.38 -4.97
N LYS A 78 -0.33 -9.19 -4.55
CA LYS A 78 -0.33 -9.80 -3.21
C LYS A 78 -0.20 -8.77 -2.09
N LEU A 79 0.62 -7.75 -2.29
CA LEU A 79 0.74 -6.64 -1.35
C LEU A 79 -0.59 -5.86 -1.25
N HIS A 80 -1.26 -5.63 -2.37
CA HIS A 80 -2.54 -4.95 -2.44
C HIS A 80 -3.66 -5.74 -1.73
N GLU A 81 -3.75 -7.05 -1.96
CA GLU A 81 -4.68 -7.94 -1.23
C GLU A 81 -4.45 -7.84 0.28
N LEU A 82 -3.19 -7.93 0.73
CA LEU A 82 -2.84 -7.86 2.15
C LEU A 82 -3.23 -6.52 2.78
N LEU A 83 -2.97 -5.40 2.11
CA LEU A 83 -3.40 -4.07 2.55
C LEU A 83 -4.94 -3.96 2.58
N GLY A 84 -5.62 -4.54 1.59
CA GLY A 84 -7.08 -4.58 1.52
C GLY A 84 -7.71 -5.39 2.65
N GLU A 85 -7.13 -6.54 2.98
CA GLU A 85 -7.57 -7.37 4.10
C GLU A 85 -7.42 -6.62 5.43
N MET A 86 -6.31 -5.91 5.65
CA MET A 86 -6.12 -5.09 6.86
C MET A 86 -7.23 -4.07 7.09
N ARG A 87 -7.74 -3.44 6.02
CA ARG A 87 -8.82 -2.44 6.14
C ARG A 87 -10.10 -3.04 6.78
N HIS A 88 -10.32 -4.34 6.62
CA HIS A 88 -11.51 -5.03 7.13
C HIS A 88 -11.30 -5.60 8.53
N TYR A 89 -10.05 -5.76 8.97
CA TYR A 89 -9.78 -6.12 10.36
C TYR A 89 -10.10 -4.92 11.25
N ASP A 90 -10.86 -5.18 12.30
CA ASP A 90 -11.21 -4.19 13.31
C ASP A 90 -9.92 -3.52 13.79
N ILE A 91 -9.80 -2.21 13.55
CA ILE A 91 -8.59 -1.41 13.82
C ILE A 91 -8.25 -1.43 15.33
N SER A 92 -9.21 -1.84 16.17
CA SER A 92 -8.98 -2.10 17.60
C SER A 92 -8.16 -3.38 17.87
N ALA A 93 -8.11 -4.31 16.92
CA ALA A 93 -7.34 -5.54 16.95
C ALA A 93 -6.29 -5.53 15.83
N ARG A 94 -5.13 -4.94 16.15
CA ARG A 94 -3.84 -4.99 15.43
C ARG A 94 -3.82 -5.86 14.16
N PRO A 95 -3.42 -5.29 13.02
CA PRO A 95 -2.03 -4.85 12.80
C PRO A 95 -1.77 -3.43 13.30
N SER A 96 -0.57 -3.17 13.85
CA SER A 96 -0.25 -1.79 14.25
C SER A 96 -0.18 -0.97 12.98
N ASN A 97 -0.82 0.19 12.93
CA ASN A 97 -0.61 1.14 11.83
C ASN A 97 0.89 1.47 11.64
N ASP A 98 1.73 1.24 12.66
CA ASP A 98 3.20 1.25 12.59
C ASP A 98 3.79 0.24 11.58
N ASP A 99 3.12 -0.89 11.34
CA ASP A 99 3.54 -1.88 10.35
C ASP A 99 3.46 -1.28 8.93
N VAL A 100 2.41 -0.48 8.68
CA VAL A 100 2.25 0.27 7.43
C VAL A 100 3.28 1.38 7.33
N LEU A 101 3.59 2.07 8.43
CA LEU A 101 4.67 3.08 8.43
C LEU A 101 6.03 2.45 8.11
N SER A 102 6.26 1.21 8.57
CA SER A 102 7.46 0.45 8.22
C SER A 102 7.50 0.15 6.73
N LEU A 103 6.36 -0.22 6.13
CA LEU A 103 6.22 -0.40 4.68
C LEU A 103 6.47 0.90 3.93
N ILE A 104 5.92 2.04 4.37
CA ILE A 104 6.17 3.36 3.76
C ILE A 104 7.68 3.64 3.74
N ARG A 105 8.35 3.52 4.89
CA ARG A 105 9.80 3.75 4.98
C ARG A 105 10.56 2.87 4.00
N PHE A 106 10.27 1.56 4.01
CA PHE A 106 10.90 0.63 3.09
C PHE A 106 10.69 1.03 1.63
N THR A 107 9.46 1.33 1.24
CA THR A 107 9.13 1.70 -0.15
C THR A 107 9.96 2.90 -0.59
N TYR A 108 9.95 4.00 0.16
CA TYR A 108 10.64 5.22 -0.25
C TYR A 108 12.17 5.17 -0.06
N GLU A 109 12.70 4.21 0.71
CA GLU A 109 14.14 3.94 0.81
C GLU A 109 14.67 3.03 -0.31
N ASN A 110 13.81 2.22 -0.94
CA ASN A 110 14.21 1.20 -1.91
C ASN A 110 13.70 1.47 -3.34
N THR A 111 12.89 2.51 -3.54
CA THR A 111 12.55 3.03 -4.86
C THR A 111 13.59 4.03 -5.33
N LYS A 112 13.74 4.19 -6.65
CA LYS A 112 14.67 5.16 -7.23
C LYS A 112 14.30 6.57 -6.77
N ASP A 113 15.33 7.36 -6.45
CA ASP A 113 15.16 8.79 -6.23
C ASP A 113 14.59 9.44 -7.49
N ARG A 114 13.56 10.25 -7.29
CA ARG A 114 12.86 10.98 -8.33
C ARG A 114 13.24 12.44 -8.27
N ASP A 115 13.49 13.02 -9.44
CA ASP A 115 13.46 14.47 -9.58
C ASP A 115 12.02 14.94 -9.42
N GLY A 116 11.82 16.11 -8.81
CA GLY A 116 10.55 16.50 -8.19
C GLY A 116 9.28 16.41 -9.05
N GLU A 117 9.35 16.29 -10.37
CA GLU A 117 8.19 16.17 -11.27
C GLU A 117 7.76 14.70 -11.54
N GLU A 118 8.57 13.70 -11.20
CA GLU A 118 8.26 12.31 -11.52
C GLU A 118 7.20 11.70 -10.59
N GLU A 119 6.25 10.97 -11.18
CA GLU A 119 5.24 10.22 -10.43
C GLU A 119 5.90 9.08 -9.62
N PRO A 120 5.30 8.69 -8.48
CA PRO A 120 5.77 7.52 -7.76
C PRO A 120 5.64 6.27 -8.63
N ASP A 121 6.50 5.29 -8.37
CA ASP A 121 6.38 3.96 -8.94
C ASP A 121 5.09 3.27 -8.46
N GLU A 122 4.81 2.08 -8.98
CA GLU A 122 3.54 1.42 -8.68
C GLU A 122 3.43 0.99 -7.21
N MET A 123 4.54 0.64 -6.55
CA MET A 123 4.54 0.37 -5.11
C MET A 123 4.31 1.65 -4.29
N GLY A 124 4.99 2.75 -4.61
CA GLY A 124 4.78 4.07 -3.98
C GLY A 124 3.33 4.53 -4.11
N LYS A 125 2.76 4.42 -5.31
CA LYS A 125 1.35 4.71 -5.58
C LYS A 125 0.42 3.83 -4.75
N LEU A 126 0.71 2.53 -4.61
CA LEU A 126 -0.12 1.59 -3.84
C LEU A 126 -0.16 1.98 -2.36
N VAL A 127 1.01 2.21 -1.77
CA VAL A 127 1.15 2.51 -0.34
C VAL A 127 0.57 3.88 0.00
N VAL A 128 0.90 4.94 -0.74
CA VAL A 128 0.35 6.28 -0.48
C VAL A 128 -1.16 6.31 -0.67
N GLY A 129 -1.67 5.60 -1.69
CA GLY A 129 -3.10 5.47 -1.93
C GLY A 129 -3.81 4.78 -0.77
N PHE A 130 -3.19 3.72 -0.22
CA PHE A 130 -3.72 3.02 0.96
C PHE A 130 -3.85 3.97 2.16
N VAL A 131 -2.78 4.71 2.49
CA VAL A 131 -2.77 5.66 3.62
C VAL A 131 -3.84 6.73 3.47
N ILE A 132 -4.08 7.24 2.26
CA ILE A 132 -5.12 8.26 2.03
C ILE A 132 -6.53 7.69 2.23
N ILE A 133 -6.81 6.49 1.71
CA ILE A 133 -8.14 5.87 1.87
C ILE A 133 -8.40 5.38 3.30
N THR A 134 -7.33 5.17 4.08
CA THR A 134 -7.39 4.79 5.49
C THR A 134 -6.75 5.85 6.38
N LEU A 135 -6.95 7.15 6.12
CA LEU A 135 -6.21 8.19 6.85
C LEU A 135 -6.60 8.30 8.34
N GLU A 136 -7.88 8.11 8.66
CA GLU A 136 -8.44 8.31 10.01
C GLU A 136 -7.66 7.57 11.12
N PRO A 137 -7.26 6.29 10.98
CA PRO A 137 -6.44 5.60 11.97
C PRO A 137 -4.99 6.08 12.11
N PHE A 138 -4.47 6.88 11.17
CA PHE A 138 -3.11 7.44 11.23
C PHE A 138 -3.04 8.80 11.93
N GLU A 139 -4.16 9.53 12.06
CA GLU A 139 -4.16 10.91 12.54
C GLU A 139 -3.60 11.06 13.96
N ASP A 140 -3.86 10.09 14.84
CA ASP A 140 -3.41 10.12 16.25
C ASP A 140 -2.04 9.45 16.49
N LEU A 141 -1.39 8.92 15.44
CA LEU A 141 -0.12 8.21 15.58
C LEU A 141 1.06 9.17 15.58
N LYS A 142 1.74 9.26 16.72
CA LYS A 142 3.01 10.00 16.83
C LYS A 142 4.08 9.53 15.84
N SER A 143 4.07 8.23 15.51
CA SER A 143 4.96 7.65 14.52
C SER A 143 4.67 8.15 13.10
N PHE A 144 3.41 8.45 12.79
CA PHE A 144 3.01 9.07 11.53
C PHE A 144 3.38 10.55 11.49
N GLU A 145 3.15 11.29 12.58
CA GLU A 145 3.62 12.68 12.72
C GLU A 145 5.14 12.78 12.47
N ALA A 146 5.94 11.89 13.04
CA ALA A 146 7.38 11.83 12.82
C ALA A 146 7.77 11.55 11.35
N VAL A 147 6.95 10.80 10.60
CA VAL A 147 7.15 10.60 9.15
C VAL A 147 6.86 11.90 8.40
N LEU A 148 5.81 12.63 8.79
CA LEU A 148 5.47 13.92 8.17
C LEU A 148 6.52 14.99 8.47
N GLU A 149 7.00 15.08 9.70
CA GLU A 149 8.06 16.00 10.12
C GLU A 149 9.39 15.72 9.41
N GLY A 150 9.70 14.44 9.18
CA GLY A 150 10.90 14.02 8.44
C GLY A 150 10.89 14.46 6.98
N GLY A 151 9.71 14.75 6.40
CA GLY A 151 9.57 15.18 5.02
C GLY A 151 9.90 14.08 4.02
N GLY A 152 10.47 14.47 2.88
CA GLY A 152 10.86 13.54 1.80
C GLY A 152 9.75 13.29 0.77
N GLN A 153 10.05 12.38 -0.17
CA GLN A 153 9.18 12.11 -1.32
C GLN A 153 7.80 11.58 -0.93
N PHE A 154 7.70 10.81 0.17
CA PHE A 154 6.41 10.34 0.67
C PHE A 154 5.45 11.48 0.96
N VAL A 155 5.92 12.51 1.67
CA VAL A 155 5.09 13.67 2.04
C VAL A 155 4.65 14.42 0.79
N VAL A 156 5.55 14.57 -0.20
CA VAL A 156 5.21 15.20 -1.48
C VAL A 156 4.12 14.43 -2.22
N ASP A 157 4.24 13.11 -2.33
CA ASP A 157 3.25 12.27 -3.00
C ASP A 157 1.91 12.23 -2.27
N LEU A 158 1.95 12.22 -0.93
CA LEU A 158 0.76 12.30 -0.09
C LEU A 158 -0.02 13.60 -0.40
N TRP A 159 0.66 14.75 -0.38
CA TRP A 159 0.03 16.05 -0.65
C TRP A 159 -0.43 16.24 -2.09
N ARG A 160 0.19 15.57 -3.06
CA ARG A 160 -0.26 15.60 -4.46
C ARG A 160 -1.60 14.91 -4.68
N LEU A 161 -1.94 13.96 -3.82
CA LEU A 161 -3.12 13.11 -3.95
C LEU A 161 -4.28 13.51 -3.02
N VAL A 162 -4.01 14.32 -1.99
CA VAL A 162 -5.00 14.90 -1.04
C VAL A 162 -5.65 16.17 -1.59
#